data_AF-K1GLC2-F1
#
_entry.id   AF-K1GLC2-F1
#
_cell.length_a   1.000
_cell.length_b   1.000
_cell.length_c   1.000
_cell.angle_alpha   90.00
_cell.angle_beta   90.00
_cell.angle_gamma   90.00
#
_symmetry.space_group_name_H-M   'P 1'
#
loop_
_entity.id
_entity.type
_entity.pdbx_description
1 polymer ?
#
loop_
_entity_poly.entity_id
_entity_poly.type
_entity_poly.pdbx_seq_one_letter_code
_entity_poly.pdbx_strand_id
1 'polypeptide(L)'
;TPGTNDVVIGKDGINAGSKPITNVGPGVNGTDAVNKNQLDKIGDNEIKLGGNSGTTAGQKLSQNNGLKFNIKGTDGIETSASGTDVTVKLDTATKSKIDKVTMPMRFSGDDYDSADEANTTIAKGLGERLEIVGGATNLTKGIPNIGTFKNSHGQLEIGLAKNLTGLEAAQFLSDPDNPDKGYSTITGDGYTITPVDSAGNALPEISITKDGINAGEKKITNVAPGTDPTDAVNKSQLDQKIGDNTIKLGGDKSTVTTAQNLSQGGGLQFNIKGANGIETSASGTDVTVKLDTVTKQKIDKAVMPLKFSGDDYDPFDEVSTVVSKELGDKLEIVGGADPSKLSDKNIGVIVDNTGKINLKLAKELTGLTSAEFKTPAGNKTVINGDGLTITPSTTGATPISVTKDGISAGDKKITNVAAGTNPTDAVNKSQLDQKIGDNTIKLGGNTGVTDPQNLSQTGGIKFDIVGTNGITTEAKDGKVTVSVDPSKLSASNSKLSYTANGA
;
A
#
# COMPACT_ATOMS: atom_id res chain seq x y z
N THR A 1 -47.00 -150.57 101.12
CA THR A 1 -46.68 -149.24 100.57
C THR A 1 -46.35 -149.45 99.10
N PRO A 2 -47.02 -148.75 98.16
CA PRO A 2 -46.60 -148.78 96.76
C PRO A 2 -45.20 -148.16 96.70
N GLY A 3 -44.27 -148.79 95.97
CA GLY A 3 -43.02 -148.13 95.67
C GLY A 3 -43.34 -146.90 94.82
N THR A 4 -42.71 -145.77 95.07
CA THR A 4 -42.96 -144.50 94.37
C THR A 4 -42.69 -144.53 92.85
N ASN A 5 -42.41 -145.72 92.28
CA ASN A 5 -42.13 -145.99 90.88
C ASN A 5 -42.91 -147.21 90.31
N ASP A 6 -44.03 -147.63 90.91
CA ASP A 6 -44.84 -148.74 90.39
C ASP A 6 -45.78 -148.30 89.25
N VAL A 7 -45.97 -149.17 88.25
CA VAL A 7 -46.88 -148.93 87.11
C VAL A 7 -48.31 -149.17 87.57
N VAL A 8 -49.15 -148.12 87.52
CA VAL A 8 -50.55 -148.18 87.95
C VAL A 8 -51.46 -147.96 86.75
N ILE A 9 -52.37 -148.91 86.50
CA ILE A 9 -53.42 -148.82 85.47
C ILE A 9 -54.77 -148.73 86.19
N GLY A 10 -55.53 -147.65 85.93
CA GLY A 10 -56.82 -147.41 86.58
C GLY A 10 -57.80 -146.63 85.71
N LYS A 11 -58.99 -146.32 86.26
CA LYS A 11 -60.10 -145.66 85.53
C LYS A 11 -59.75 -144.29 84.94
N ASP A 12 -58.69 -143.64 85.42
CA ASP A 12 -58.24 -142.30 84.98
C ASP A 12 -57.04 -142.36 84.02
N GLY A 13 -56.61 -143.57 83.62
CA GLY A 13 -55.54 -143.78 82.63
C GLY A 13 -54.36 -144.60 83.16
N ILE A 14 -53.23 -144.49 82.45
CA ILE A 14 -51.98 -145.18 82.74
C ILE A 14 -51.02 -144.19 83.41
N ASN A 15 -50.53 -144.53 84.60
CA ASN A 15 -49.38 -143.86 85.22
C ASN A 15 -48.18 -144.80 85.21
N ALA A 16 -47.16 -144.48 84.42
CA ALA A 16 -45.98 -145.33 84.25
C ALA A 16 -44.95 -145.22 85.39
N GLY A 17 -45.22 -144.45 86.46
CA GLY A 17 -44.29 -144.32 87.60
C GLY A 17 -42.91 -143.80 87.19
N SER A 18 -42.87 -142.83 86.27
CA SER A 18 -41.66 -142.28 85.66
C SER A 18 -40.80 -143.28 84.88
N LYS A 19 -41.29 -144.49 84.60
CA LYS A 19 -40.62 -145.46 83.73
C LYS A 19 -40.89 -145.13 82.26
N PRO A 20 -39.92 -145.31 81.35
CA PRO A 20 -40.15 -145.18 79.92
C PRO A 20 -41.19 -146.18 79.43
N ILE A 21 -42.14 -145.74 78.60
CA ILE A 21 -43.04 -146.63 77.87
C ILE A 21 -42.35 -147.01 76.56
N THR A 22 -41.78 -148.21 76.47
CA THR A 22 -41.09 -148.71 75.28
C THR A 22 -42.05 -149.44 74.34
N ASN A 23 -41.66 -149.59 73.06
CA ASN A 23 -42.45 -150.22 72.00
C ASN A 23 -43.77 -149.51 71.63
N VAL A 24 -43.88 -148.20 71.88
CA VAL A 24 -44.98 -147.38 71.35
C VAL A 24 -44.74 -147.12 69.86
N GLY A 25 -45.56 -147.76 69.01
CA GLY A 25 -45.56 -147.51 67.58
C GLY A 25 -45.91 -146.05 67.25
N PRO A 26 -45.64 -145.57 66.04
CA PRO A 26 -46.05 -144.22 65.64
C PRO A 26 -47.57 -144.08 65.76
N GLY A 27 -48.04 -143.07 66.51
CA GLY A 27 -49.45 -142.74 66.55
C GLY A 27 -49.91 -142.24 65.18
N VAL A 28 -51.04 -142.75 64.69
CA VAL A 28 -51.59 -142.42 63.36
C VAL A 28 -52.85 -141.57 63.51
N ASN A 29 -53.68 -141.85 64.51
CA ASN A 29 -54.89 -141.09 64.83
C ASN A 29 -54.58 -139.97 65.83
N GLY A 30 -55.36 -138.88 65.83
CA GLY A 30 -55.12 -137.72 66.69
C GLY A 30 -55.20 -137.99 68.20
N THR A 31 -55.74 -139.13 68.62
CA THR A 31 -55.81 -139.58 70.02
C THR A 31 -54.74 -140.60 70.39
N ASP A 32 -53.91 -141.03 69.44
CA ASP A 32 -52.86 -142.00 69.70
C ASP A 32 -51.72 -141.37 70.50
N ALA A 33 -51.09 -142.15 71.37
CA ALA A 33 -49.88 -141.72 72.05
C ALA A 33 -48.75 -141.53 71.02
N VAL A 34 -48.19 -140.32 70.95
CA VAL A 34 -47.03 -140.04 70.10
C VAL A 34 -45.75 -140.53 70.77
N ASN A 35 -44.90 -141.21 70.01
CA ASN A 35 -43.58 -141.58 70.50
C ASN A 35 -42.57 -140.43 70.30
N LYS A 36 -41.43 -140.50 70.99
CA LYS A 36 -40.40 -139.45 70.94
C LYS A 36 -39.92 -139.17 69.51
N ASN A 37 -39.85 -140.18 68.64
CA ASN A 37 -39.42 -140.00 67.25
C ASN A 37 -40.37 -139.09 66.44
N GLN A 38 -41.68 -139.13 66.72
CA GLN A 38 -42.65 -138.23 66.08
C GLN A 38 -42.51 -136.80 66.59
N LEU A 39 -42.24 -136.61 67.89
CA LEU A 39 -41.99 -135.30 68.46
C LEU A 39 -40.65 -134.71 67.99
N ASP A 40 -39.61 -135.53 67.88
CA ASP A 40 -38.29 -135.14 67.36
C ASP A 40 -38.39 -134.69 65.89
N LYS A 41 -39.22 -135.33 65.06
CA LYS A 41 -39.47 -134.89 63.67
C LYS A 41 -40.06 -133.49 63.58
N ILE A 42 -40.94 -133.11 64.50
CA ILE A 42 -41.45 -131.73 64.56
C ILE A 42 -40.30 -130.79 64.96
N GLY A 43 -39.46 -131.19 65.92
CA GLY A 43 -38.27 -130.45 66.33
C GLY A 43 -37.21 -130.28 65.22
N ASP A 44 -37.12 -131.23 64.31
CA ASP A 44 -36.20 -131.23 63.16
C ASP A 44 -36.65 -130.34 61.99
N ASN A 45 -37.89 -129.82 62.00
CA ASN A 45 -38.29 -128.83 61.00
C ASN A 45 -37.41 -127.58 61.11
N GLU A 46 -36.78 -127.20 60.00
CA GLU A 46 -35.99 -125.98 59.91
C GLU A 46 -36.84 -124.80 59.42
N ILE A 47 -36.74 -123.67 60.09
CA ILE A 47 -37.27 -122.39 59.62
C ILE A 47 -36.13 -121.58 59.00
N LYS A 48 -36.40 -120.95 57.85
CA LYS A 48 -35.51 -120.02 57.13
C LYS A 48 -36.28 -118.75 56.78
N LEU A 49 -35.59 -117.61 56.76
CA LEU A 49 -36.12 -116.34 56.24
C LEU A 49 -35.47 -116.01 54.89
N GLY A 50 -36.26 -115.51 53.94
CA GLY A 50 -35.79 -115.09 52.60
C GLY A 50 -35.76 -113.57 52.45
N GLY A 51 -34.82 -113.06 51.64
CA GLY A 51 -34.77 -111.66 51.23
C GLY A 51 -34.73 -111.51 49.70
N ASN A 52 -34.58 -110.28 49.20
CA ASN A 52 -34.46 -110.00 47.76
C ASN A 52 -33.25 -110.72 47.11
N SER A 53 -32.25 -111.10 47.90
CA SER A 53 -31.18 -112.02 47.51
C SER A 53 -30.85 -113.00 48.67
N GLY A 54 -30.91 -114.31 48.39
CA GLY A 54 -30.53 -115.36 49.33
C GLY A 54 -31.56 -115.71 50.41
N THR A 55 -31.21 -116.71 51.23
CA THR A 55 -31.98 -117.18 52.39
C THR A 55 -31.05 -117.34 53.58
N THR A 56 -31.57 -117.22 54.80
CA THR A 56 -30.80 -117.55 56.00
C THR A 56 -30.51 -119.05 56.06
N ALA A 57 -29.48 -119.44 56.82
CA ALA A 57 -29.28 -120.84 57.18
C ALA A 57 -30.52 -121.38 57.93
N GLY A 58 -30.79 -122.68 57.76
CA GLY A 58 -31.90 -123.34 58.45
C GLY A 58 -31.67 -123.39 59.94
N GLN A 59 -32.72 -123.11 60.71
CA GLN A 59 -32.68 -123.21 62.17
C GLN A 59 -33.76 -124.20 62.62
N LYS A 60 -33.36 -125.27 63.30
CA LYS A 60 -34.27 -126.28 63.85
C LYS A 60 -35.15 -125.70 64.96
N LEU A 61 -36.40 -126.16 65.06
CA LEU A 61 -37.34 -125.72 66.11
C LEU A 61 -36.89 -126.08 67.53
N SER A 62 -36.10 -127.15 67.70
CA SER A 62 -35.65 -127.68 69.00
C SER A 62 -34.47 -126.94 69.65
N GLN A 63 -34.30 -125.64 69.39
CA GLN A 63 -33.19 -124.84 69.96
C GLN A 63 -33.44 -124.50 71.43
N ASN A 64 -32.41 -124.66 72.27
CA ASN A 64 -32.50 -124.59 73.74
C ASN A 64 -32.85 -123.21 74.34
N ASN A 65 -33.11 -122.17 73.52
CA ASN A 65 -33.55 -120.83 73.94
C ASN A 65 -34.53 -120.18 72.94
N GLY A 66 -35.24 -120.99 72.15
CA GLY A 66 -36.10 -120.52 71.06
C GLY A 66 -35.33 -120.09 69.81
N LEU A 67 -36.07 -119.83 68.73
CA LEU A 67 -35.51 -119.38 67.46
C LEU A 67 -35.21 -117.88 67.51
N LYS A 68 -34.00 -117.49 67.08
CA LYS A 68 -33.60 -116.08 66.95
C LYS A 68 -33.02 -115.80 65.57
N PHE A 69 -33.61 -114.84 64.86
CA PHE A 69 -33.07 -114.28 63.62
C PHE A 69 -32.74 -112.80 63.83
N ASN A 70 -31.52 -112.38 63.49
CA ASN A 70 -31.11 -110.98 63.56
C ASN A 70 -31.38 -110.30 62.22
N ILE A 71 -31.95 -109.10 62.22
CA ILE A 71 -32.01 -108.21 61.05
C ILE A 71 -30.88 -107.18 61.20
N LYS A 72 -29.89 -107.20 60.31
CA LYS A 72 -28.72 -106.30 60.36
C LYS A 72 -28.92 -105.13 59.40
N GLY A 73 -28.86 -103.90 59.91
CA GLY A 73 -28.76 -102.69 59.08
C GLY A 73 -27.33 -102.43 58.60
N THR A 74 -27.15 -102.11 57.32
CA THR A 74 -25.91 -101.58 56.72
C THR A 74 -26.25 -100.40 55.80
N ASP A 75 -25.24 -99.63 55.38
CA ASP A 75 -25.37 -98.61 54.33
C ASP A 75 -26.48 -97.56 54.53
N GLY A 76 -26.60 -97.05 55.75
CA GLY A 76 -27.58 -96.03 56.08
C GLY A 76 -28.86 -96.54 56.72
N ILE A 77 -28.98 -97.85 56.98
CA ILE A 77 -30.13 -98.47 57.63
C ILE A 77 -29.79 -98.84 59.09
N GLU A 78 -30.67 -98.47 60.02
CA GLU A 78 -30.62 -98.83 61.43
C GLU A 78 -31.77 -99.78 61.78
N THR A 79 -31.47 -100.85 62.51
CA THR A 79 -32.45 -101.84 62.96
C THR A 79 -32.50 -101.90 64.49
N SER A 80 -33.71 -101.97 65.06
CA SER A 80 -33.91 -102.15 66.50
C SER A 80 -35.10 -103.07 66.77
N ALA A 81 -35.02 -103.89 67.82
CA ALA A 81 -36.06 -104.84 68.20
C ALA A 81 -36.57 -104.52 69.62
N SER A 82 -37.90 -104.47 69.79
CA SER A 82 -38.55 -104.23 71.09
C SER A 82 -39.95 -104.82 71.09
N GLY A 83 -40.32 -105.53 72.15
CA GLY A 83 -41.61 -106.23 72.23
C GLY A 83 -41.74 -107.29 71.14
N THR A 84 -42.81 -107.20 70.34
CA THR A 84 -43.09 -108.11 69.20
C THR A 84 -42.59 -107.60 67.85
N ASP A 85 -42.05 -106.37 67.79
CA ASP A 85 -41.74 -105.69 66.53
C ASP A 85 -40.23 -105.51 66.32
N VAL A 86 -39.83 -105.53 65.06
CA VAL A 86 -38.50 -105.08 64.61
C VAL A 86 -38.69 -103.88 63.71
N THR A 87 -38.13 -102.74 64.11
CA THR A 87 -38.17 -101.50 63.31
C THR A 87 -36.93 -101.41 62.43
N VAL A 88 -37.15 -101.14 61.14
CA VAL A 88 -36.11 -100.84 60.15
C VAL A 88 -36.32 -99.40 59.70
N LYS A 89 -35.31 -98.53 59.88
CA LYS A 89 -35.37 -97.11 59.52
C LYS A 89 -34.06 -96.65 58.90
N LEU A 90 -34.06 -95.48 58.28
CA LEU A 90 -32.80 -94.79 57.93
C LEU A 90 -32.10 -94.31 59.19
N ASP A 91 -30.76 -94.38 59.20
CA ASP A 91 -29.96 -93.79 60.26
C ASP A 91 -30.04 -92.25 60.22
N THR A 92 -29.69 -91.63 61.34
CA THR A 92 -29.83 -90.18 61.53
C THR A 92 -28.95 -89.38 60.55
N ALA A 93 -27.76 -89.88 60.20
CA ALA A 93 -26.82 -89.17 59.33
C ALA A 93 -27.27 -89.19 57.87
N THR A 94 -27.76 -90.32 57.40
CA THR A 94 -28.29 -90.53 56.05
C THR A 94 -29.58 -89.75 55.87
N LYS A 95 -30.49 -89.82 56.86
CA LYS A 95 -31.69 -88.99 56.89
C LYS A 95 -31.34 -87.49 56.87
N SER A 96 -30.37 -87.03 57.67
CA SER A 96 -29.96 -85.61 57.69
C SER A 96 -29.34 -85.13 56.36
N LYS A 97 -28.56 -85.98 55.68
CA LYS A 97 -28.03 -85.65 54.34
C LYS A 97 -29.16 -85.52 53.31
N ILE A 98 -30.14 -86.43 53.32
CA ILE A 98 -31.32 -86.36 52.45
C ILE A 98 -32.17 -85.12 52.77
N ASP A 99 -32.37 -84.82 54.06
CA ASP A 99 -33.10 -83.63 54.52
C ASP A 99 -32.36 -82.32 54.17
N LYS A 100 -31.03 -82.33 53.96
CA LYS A 100 -30.29 -81.16 53.45
C LYS A 100 -30.45 -80.96 51.95
N VAL A 101 -30.72 -82.01 51.17
CA VAL A 101 -30.99 -81.89 49.72
C VAL A 101 -32.32 -81.17 49.46
N THR A 102 -33.23 -81.12 50.44
CA THR A 102 -34.48 -80.36 50.32
C THR A 102 -34.33 -78.88 50.66
N MET A 103 -33.18 -78.43 51.17
CA MET A 103 -32.91 -77.01 51.40
C MET A 103 -32.56 -76.33 50.06
N PRO A 104 -33.20 -75.20 49.72
CA PRO A 104 -32.92 -74.51 48.46
C PRO A 104 -31.55 -73.82 48.48
N MET A 105 -30.91 -73.73 47.31
CA MET A 105 -29.81 -72.80 47.08
C MET A 105 -30.34 -71.36 47.17
N ARG A 106 -29.62 -70.47 47.85
CA ARG A 106 -30.00 -69.06 48.01
C ARG A 106 -29.05 -68.19 47.20
N PHE A 107 -29.59 -67.27 46.39
CA PHE A 107 -28.85 -66.27 45.61
C PHE A 107 -29.30 -64.87 46.06
N SER A 108 -28.38 -63.92 46.15
CA SER A 108 -28.68 -62.55 46.57
C SER A 108 -27.93 -61.54 45.70
N GLY A 109 -28.50 -60.34 45.54
CA GLY A 109 -27.85 -59.21 44.89
C GLY A 109 -27.23 -58.23 45.89
N ASP A 110 -26.90 -57.04 45.40
CA ASP A 110 -26.46 -55.89 46.20
C ASP A 110 -27.58 -55.33 47.10
N ASP A 111 -28.84 -55.70 46.83
CA ASP A 111 -29.99 -55.44 47.68
C ASP A 111 -30.14 -56.40 48.87
N TYR A 112 -29.17 -57.30 49.09
CA TYR A 112 -29.24 -58.29 50.16
C TYR A 112 -29.44 -57.64 51.53
N ASP A 113 -30.52 -58.03 52.20
CA ASP A 113 -30.81 -57.66 53.57
C ASP A 113 -31.08 -58.93 54.39
N SER A 114 -30.20 -59.21 55.35
CA SER A 114 -30.36 -60.33 56.28
C SER A 114 -31.62 -60.22 57.16
N ALA A 115 -32.16 -59.00 57.34
CA ALA A 115 -33.42 -58.79 58.06
C ALA A 115 -34.65 -59.07 57.18
N ASP A 116 -34.49 -59.07 55.85
CA ASP A 116 -35.55 -59.33 54.88
C ASP A 116 -35.09 -60.32 53.79
N GLU A 117 -34.59 -61.47 54.22
CA GLU A 117 -34.07 -62.46 53.28
C GLU A 117 -35.17 -62.97 52.31
N ALA A 118 -36.44 -62.93 52.71
CA ALA A 118 -37.55 -63.39 51.86
C ALA A 118 -37.69 -62.53 50.59
N ASN A 119 -37.49 -61.21 50.71
CA ASN A 119 -37.61 -60.29 49.58
C ASN A 119 -36.29 -60.04 48.86
N THR A 120 -35.14 -60.31 49.48
CA THR A 120 -33.80 -60.01 48.92
C THR A 120 -33.01 -61.24 48.48
N THR A 121 -33.52 -62.45 48.75
CA THR A 121 -32.92 -63.70 48.23
C THR A 121 -33.86 -64.47 47.30
N ILE A 122 -33.25 -65.17 46.35
CA ILE A 122 -33.90 -66.09 45.42
C ILE A 122 -33.54 -67.50 45.87
N ALA A 123 -34.55 -68.27 46.28
CA ALA A 123 -34.40 -69.66 46.65
C ALA A 123 -34.69 -70.56 45.44
N LYS A 124 -33.79 -71.50 45.14
CA LYS A 124 -33.97 -72.49 44.07
C LYS A 124 -33.69 -73.90 44.57
N GLY A 125 -34.62 -74.81 44.31
CA GLY A 125 -34.45 -76.24 44.55
C GLY A 125 -33.42 -76.86 43.60
N LEU A 126 -32.94 -78.06 43.93
CA LEU A 126 -32.03 -78.80 43.06
C LEU A 126 -32.76 -79.14 41.73
N GLY A 127 -32.22 -78.66 40.60
CA GLY A 127 -32.82 -78.83 39.27
C GLY A 127 -33.70 -77.65 38.81
N GLU A 128 -33.94 -76.63 39.63
CA GLU A 128 -34.64 -75.42 39.21
C GLU A 128 -33.72 -74.42 38.51
N ARG A 129 -34.26 -73.69 37.53
CA ARG A 129 -33.53 -72.64 36.79
C ARG A 129 -33.49 -71.34 37.58
N LEU A 130 -32.29 -70.77 37.74
CA LEU A 130 -32.11 -69.35 38.07
C LEU A 130 -32.19 -68.54 36.76
N GLU A 131 -33.11 -67.58 36.72
CA GLU A 131 -33.22 -66.64 35.61
C GLU A 131 -32.50 -65.34 35.98
N ILE A 132 -31.57 -64.93 35.12
CA ILE A 132 -30.85 -63.67 35.23
C ILE A 132 -31.31 -62.78 34.08
N VAL A 133 -31.80 -61.59 34.41
CA VAL A 133 -32.31 -60.59 33.46
C VAL A 133 -31.50 -59.32 33.57
N GLY A 134 -31.58 -58.43 32.57
CA GLY A 134 -30.91 -57.13 32.59
C GLY A 134 -31.81 -56.03 32.08
N GLY A 135 -31.51 -54.79 32.47
CA GLY A 135 -32.29 -53.62 32.06
C GLY A 135 -31.82 -52.32 32.71
N ALA A 136 -32.33 -51.19 32.23
CA ALA A 136 -32.13 -49.91 32.89
C ALA A 136 -33.16 -49.74 33.99
N THR A 137 -32.71 -49.53 35.24
CA THR A 137 -33.59 -49.48 36.41
C THR A 137 -33.23 -48.33 37.34
N ASN A 138 -34.18 -47.94 38.18
CA ASN A 138 -33.91 -46.98 39.24
C ASN A 138 -33.21 -47.71 40.38
N LEU A 139 -31.88 -47.85 40.30
CA LEU A 139 -31.09 -48.37 41.40
C LEU A 139 -31.27 -47.46 42.64
N THR A 140 -31.51 -48.07 43.81
CA THR A 140 -31.64 -47.37 45.09
C THR A 140 -30.35 -46.59 45.40
N LYS A 141 -30.48 -45.45 46.10
CA LYS A 141 -29.32 -44.65 46.54
C LYS A 141 -28.27 -45.52 47.23
N GLY A 142 -27.05 -45.57 46.69
CA GLY A 142 -25.91 -46.28 47.27
C GLY A 142 -25.39 -47.44 46.41
N ILE A 143 -26.13 -47.85 45.38
CA ILE A 143 -25.68 -48.87 44.42
C ILE A 143 -24.82 -48.18 43.34
N PRO A 144 -23.66 -48.74 42.95
CA PRO A 144 -22.86 -48.22 41.83
C PRO A 144 -23.63 -48.22 40.50
N ASN A 145 -23.02 -47.68 39.43
CA ASN A 145 -23.68 -47.56 38.12
C ASN A 145 -24.27 -48.87 37.58
N ILE A 146 -23.74 -50.03 37.99
CA ILE A 146 -24.31 -51.37 37.77
C ILE A 146 -24.62 -51.99 39.13
N GLY A 147 -25.79 -52.60 39.27
CA GLY A 147 -26.20 -53.30 40.49
C GLY A 147 -26.95 -54.59 40.21
N THR A 148 -26.93 -55.51 41.18
CA THR A 148 -27.71 -56.75 41.16
C THR A 148 -28.81 -56.71 42.22
N PHE A 149 -30.03 -57.13 41.90
CA PHE A 149 -31.12 -57.19 42.88
C PHE A 149 -32.19 -58.22 42.50
N LYS A 150 -33.03 -58.61 43.45
CA LYS A 150 -34.19 -59.47 43.17
C LYS A 150 -35.33 -58.62 42.61
N ASN A 151 -35.81 -58.95 41.42
CA ASN A 151 -36.95 -58.24 40.84
C ASN A 151 -38.31 -58.79 41.33
N SER A 152 -39.39 -58.10 40.99
CA SER A 152 -40.77 -58.47 41.37
C SER A 152 -41.23 -59.83 40.82
N HIS A 153 -40.52 -60.39 39.83
CA HIS A 153 -40.78 -61.71 39.25
C HIS A 153 -39.94 -62.82 39.90
N GLY A 154 -39.13 -62.50 40.92
CA GLY A 154 -38.26 -63.46 41.59
C GLY A 154 -37.04 -63.88 40.76
N GLN A 155 -36.63 -63.05 39.80
CA GLN A 155 -35.41 -63.22 39.00
C GLN A 155 -34.28 -62.35 39.57
N LEU A 156 -33.04 -62.70 39.25
CA LEU A 156 -31.89 -61.86 39.56
C LEU A 156 -31.71 -60.85 38.42
N GLU A 157 -31.90 -59.57 38.69
CA GLU A 157 -31.77 -58.51 37.69
C GLU A 157 -30.43 -57.81 37.83
N ILE A 158 -29.71 -57.67 36.71
CA ILE A 158 -28.53 -56.82 36.57
C ILE A 158 -28.99 -55.49 35.99
N GLY A 159 -29.07 -54.48 36.85
CA GLY A 159 -29.54 -53.14 36.52
C GLY A 159 -28.42 -52.18 36.15
N LEU A 160 -28.63 -51.38 35.11
CA LEU A 160 -27.85 -50.16 34.86
C LEU A 160 -28.61 -48.96 35.44
N ALA A 161 -27.93 -48.10 36.20
CA ALA A 161 -28.52 -46.86 36.71
C ALA A 161 -28.97 -45.96 35.57
N LYS A 162 -30.17 -45.38 35.68
CA LYS A 162 -30.65 -44.38 34.69
C LYS A 162 -29.79 -43.12 34.64
N ASN A 163 -29.21 -42.74 35.77
CA ASN A 163 -28.26 -41.64 35.88
C ASN A 163 -26.91 -42.23 36.25
N LEU A 164 -25.97 -42.23 35.29
CA LEU A 164 -24.60 -42.65 35.55
C LEU A 164 -23.85 -41.50 36.22
N THR A 165 -23.18 -41.78 37.34
CA THR A 165 -22.41 -40.77 38.09
C THR A 165 -20.99 -41.26 38.34
N GLY A 166 -20.05 -40.34 38.55
CA GLY A 166 -18.63 -40.67 38.77
C GLY A 166 -17.92 -41.28 37.55
N LEU A 167 -18.43 -41.04 36.33
CA LEU A 167 -17.74 -41.43 35.10
C LEU A 167 -16.63 -40.44 34.75
N GLU A 168 -15.45 -40.93 34.38
CA GLU A 168 -14.36 -40.09 33.86
C GLU A 168 -14.63 -39.64 32.42
N ALA A 169 -15.15 -40.54 31.59
CA ALA A 169 -15.54 -40.25 30.21
C ALA A 169 -16.66 -41.21 29.75
N ALA A 170 -17.48 -40.73 28.82
CA ALA A 170 -18.38 -41.55 28.02
C ALA A 170 -18.04 -41.38 26.54
N GLN A 171 -17.59 -42.46 25.90
CA GLN A 171 -17.22 -42.47 24.48
C GLN A 171 -18.32 -43.13 23.65
N PHE A 172 -18.68 -42.47 22.55
CA PHE A 172 -19.63 -42.95 21.55
C PHE A 172 -18.86 -43.15 20.24
N LEU A 173 -18.69 -44.41 19.84
CA LEU A 173 -18.03 -44.76 18.59
C LEU A 173 -18.97 -44.49 17.41
N SER A 174 -18.44 -43.93 16.32
CA SER A 174 -19.22 -43.76 15.09
C SER A 174 -19.43 -45.10 14.37
N ASP A 175 -18.52 -46.05 14.57
CA ASP A 175 -18.59 -47.45 14.10
C ASP A 175 -18.22 -48.37 15.29
N PRO A 176 -19.19 -49.10 15.88
CA PRO A 176 -18.94 -49.98 17.03
C PRO A 176 -17.92 -51.10 16.77
N ASP A 177 -17.79 -51.53 15.51
CA ASP A 177 -16.88 -52.60 15.11
C ASP A 177 -15.47 -52.06 14.77
N ASN A 178 -15.31 -50.74 14.70
CA ASN A 178 -14.03 -50.09 14.35
C ASN A 178 -13.81 -48.79 15.17
N PRO A 179 -13.18 -48.89 16.35
CA PRO A 179 -13.02 -47.75 17.26
C PRO A 179 -12.17 -46.60 16.72
N ASP A 180 -11.36 -46.85 15.68
CA ASP A 180 -10.53 -45.83 15.04
C ASP A 180 -11.31 -44.98 14.02
N LYS A 181 -12.55 -45.38 13.66
CA LYS A 181 -13.39 -44.64 12.71
C LYS A 181 -14.18 -43.48 13.34
N GLY A 182 -13.49 -42.71 14.17
CA GLY A 182 -14.02 -41.51 14.78
C GLY A 182 -15.01 -41.78 15.90
N TYR A 183 -15.03 -40.88 16.86
CA TYR A 183 -15.80 -41.02 18.07
C TYR A 183 -16.16 -39.65 18.63
N SER A 184 -17.12 -39.65 19.54
CA SER A 184 -17.40 -38.49 20.37
C SER A 184 -17.19 -38.87 21.83
N THR A 185 -16.60 -37.96 22.61
CA THR A 185 -16.31 -38.17 24.01
C THR A 185 -16.96 -37.06 24.83
N ILE A 186 -17.71 -37.44 25.85
CA ILE A 186 -18.16 -36.54 26.92
C ILE A 186 -17.24 -36.77 28.11
N THR A 187 -16.57 -35.71 28.57
CA THR A 187 -15.74 -35.70 29.79
C THR A 187 -16.23 -34.61 30.75
N GLY A 188 -15.59 -34.49 31.91
CA GLY A 188 -15.80 -33.35 32.81
C GLY A 188 -15.46 -31.98 32.19
N ASP A 189 -14.63 -31.95 31.15
CA ASP A 189 -14.20 -30.72 30.48
C ASP A 189 -15.13 -30.29 29.33
N GLY A 190 -16.01 -31.17 28.85
CA GLY A 190 -16.98 -30.87 27.81
C GLY A 190 -17.26 -32.01 26.84
N TYR A 191 -17.67 -31.64 25.63
CA TYR A 191 -17.98 -32.57 24.54
C TYR A 191 -17.02 -32.37 23.38
N THR A 192 -16.38 -33.46 22.96
CA THR A 192 -15.44 -33.48 21.85
C THR A 192 -15.86 -34.51 20.82
N ILE A 193 -15.79 -34.17 19.54
CA ILE A 193 -15.97 -35.06 18.40
C ILE A 193 -14.64 -35.13 17.68
N THR A 194 -14.15 -36.34 17.48
CA THR A 194 -12.98 -36.66 16.66
C THR A 194 -13.48 -37.31 15.38
N PRO A 195 -13.91 -36.51 14.38
CA PRO A 195 -14.44 -37.05 13.15
C PRO A 195 -13.33 -37.66 12.28
N VAL A 196 -13.69 -38.64 11.48
CA VAL A 196 -12.86 -39.16 10.39
C VAL A 196 -13.61 -39.06 9.07
N ASP A 197 -12.88 -39.08 7.96
CA ASP A 197 -13.49 -39.23 6.63
C ASP A 197 -13.89 -40.70 6.35
N SER A 198 -14.50 -40.94 5.19
CA SER A 198 -14.92 -42.29 4.77
C SER A 198 -13.76 -43.29 4.63
N ALA A 199 -12.51 -42.82 4.57
CA ALA A 199 -11.30 -43.62 4.51
C ALA A 199 -10.64 -43.83 5.89
N GLY A 200 -11.18 -43.22 6.95
CA GLY A 200 -10.66 -43.30 8.32
C GLY A 200 -9.58 -42.26 8.66
N ASN A 201 -9.34 -41.27 7.80
CA ASN A 201 -8.38 -40.21 8.10
C ASN A 201 -8.99 -39.21 9.07
N ALA A 202 -8.19 -38.77 10.06
CA ALA A 202 -8.61 -37.75 11.03
C ALA A 202 -8.97 -36.43 10.34
N LEU A 203 -10.15 -35.91 10.67
CA LEU A 203 -10.60 -34.57 10.32
C LEU A 203 -10.38 -33.62 11.51
N PRO A 204 -10.44 -32.30 11.31
CA PRO A 204 -10.32 -31.34 12.40
C PRO A 204 -11.35 -31.61 13.51
N GLU A 205 -10.87 -31.63 14.75
CA GLU A 205 -11.69 -31.84 15.95
C GLU A 205 -12.79 -30.77 16.07
N ILE A 206 -13.97 -31.19 16.53
CA ILE A 206 -15.07 -30.29 16.89
C ILE A 206 -15.27 -30.42 18.40
N SER A 207 -15.29 -29.32 19.15
CA SER A 207 -15.45 -29.39 20.60
C SER A 207 -16.18 -28.20 21.20
N ILE A 208 -16.86 -28.46 22.31
CA ILE A 208 -17.46 -27.47 23.21
C ILE A 208 -16.92 -27.79 24.60
N THR A 209 -15.97 -26.98 25.06
CA THR A 209 -15.28 -27.18 26.34
C THR A 209 -15.29 -25.89 27.16
N LYS A 210 -14.70 -25.95 28.36
CA LYS A 210 -14.45 -24.74 29.19
C LYS A 210 -13.66 -23.64 28.46
N ASP A 211 -12.89 -24.00 27.43
CA ASP A 211 -12.04 -23.06 26.67
C ASP A 211 -12.79 -22.43 25.48
N GLY A 212 -14.01 -22.88 25.18
CA GLY A 212 -14.88 -22.32 24.15
C GLY A 212 -15.36 -23.34 23.13
N ILE A 213 -15.63 -22.86 21.91
CA ILE A 213 -16.15 -23.66 20.80
C ILE A 213 -15.09 -23.77 19.71
N ASN A 214 -14.70 -24.99 19.35
CA ASN A 214 -13.95 -25.30 18.14
C ASN A 214 -14.90 -25.95 17.12
N ALA A 215 -15.08 -25.33 15.96
CA ALA A 215 -15.98 -25.82 14.92
C ALA A 215 -15.32 -26.78 13.92
N GLY A 216 -14.05 -27.16 14.09
CA GLY A 216 -13.37 -28.11 13.20
C GLY A 216 -13.36 -27.67 11.74
N GLU A 217 -13.06 -26.39 11.50
CA GLU A 217 -13.10 -25.73 10.17
C GLU A 217 -14.47 -25.77 9.48
N LYS A 218 -15.55 -26.11 10.20
CA LYS A 218 -16.91 -26.09 9.66
C LYS A 218 -17.56 -24.72 9.84
N LYS A 219 -18.50 -24.42 8.95
CA LYS A 219 -19.35 -23.24 9.08
C LYS A 219 -20.29 -23.40 10.27
N ILE A 220 -20.33 -22.41 11.14
CA ILE A 220 -21.39 -22.28 12.15
C ILE A 220 -22.58 -21.60 11.47
N THR A 221 -23.70 -22.29 11.38
CA THR A 221 -24.93 -21.78 10.76
C THR A 221 -25.94 -21.36 11.83
N ASN A 222 -26.93 -20.55 11.46
CA ASN A 222 -27.97 -20.03 12.37
C ASN A 222 -27.46 -19.15 13.52
N VAL A 223 -26.31 -18.48 13.32
CA VAL A 223 -25.84 -17.42 14.23
C VAL A 223 -26.67 -16.16 13.96
N ALA A 224 -27.54 -15.81 14.91
CA ALA A 224 -28.30 -14.56 14.88
C ALA A 224 -27.34 -13.34 14.88
N PRO A 225 -27.78 -12.17 14.38
CA PRO A 225 -26.97 -10.96 14.50
C PRO A 225 -26.67 -10.64 15.97
N GLY A 226 -25.39 -10.57 16.34
CA GLY A 226 -24.97 -10.17 17.67
C GLY A 226 -25.36 -8.73 17.99
N THR A 227 -25.89 -8.47 19.18
CA THR A 227 -26.32 -7.14 19.64
C THR A 227 -25.39 -6.57 20.70
N ASP A 228 -24.80 -7.44 21.52
CA ASP A 228 -23.86 -7.06 22.58
C ASP A 228 -22.40 -7.18 22.11
N PRO A 229 -21.45 -6.45 22.73
CA PRO A 229 -20.04 -6.45 22.32
C PRO A 229 -19.34 -7.81 22.36
N THR A 230 -19.87 -8.79 23.10
CA THR A 230 -19.31 -10.12 23.28
C THR A 230 -20.00 -11.19 22.43
N ASP A 231 -21.01 -10.83 21.65
CA ASP A 231 -21.73 -11.77 20.80
C ASP A 231 -20.89 -12.19 19.59
N ALA A 232 -21.11 -13.41 19.11
CA ALA A 232 -20.58 -13.82 17.82
C ALA A 232 -21.26 -13.02 16.69
N VAL A 233 -20.45 -12.45 15.80
CA VAL A 233 -20.96 -11.72 14.62
C VAL A 233 -21.15 -12.68 13.45
N ASN A 234 -22.27 -12.58 12.76
CA ASN A 234 -22.48 -13.31 11.52
C ASN A 234 -21.96 -12.52 10.31
N LYS A 235 -21.77 -13.20 9.16
CA LYS A 235 -21.23 -12.56 7.95
C LYS A 235 -22.06 -11.36 7.48
N SER A 236 -23.39 -11.41 7.64
CA SER A 236 -24.25 -10.30 7.19
C SER A 236 -23.98 -9.00 7.96
N GLN A 237 -23.67 -9.08 9.26
CA GLN A 237 -23.30 -7.92 10.06
C GLN A 237 -21.96 -7.33 9.61
N LEU A 238 -20.98 -8.19 9.29
CA LEU A 238 -19.69 -7.75 8.78
C LEU A 238 -19.83 -7.08 7.40
N ASP A 239 -20.57 -7.72 6.49
CA ASP A 239 -20.83 -7.20 5.15
C ASP A 239 -21.56 -5.84 5.23
N GLN A 240 -22.56 -5.70 6.10
CA GLN A 240 -23.29 -4.45 6.30
C GLN A 240 -22.38 -3.34 6.85
N LYS A 241 -21.63 -3.60 7.92
CA LYS A 241 -20.77 -2.58 8.55
C LYS A 241 -19.67 -2.08 7.61
N ILE A 242 -19.14 -2.92 6.73
CA ILE A 242 -18.14 -2.51 5.74
C ILE A 242 -18.82 -1.82 4.55
N GLY A 243 -19.96 -2.33 4.08
CA GLY A 243 -20.69 -1.83 2.92
C GLY A 243 -21.32 -0.45 3.12
N ASP A 244 -21.79 -0.16 4.33
CA ASP A 244 -22.44 1.11 4.66
C ASP A 244 -21.45 2.28 4.82
N ASN A 245 -20.15 1.98 4.94
CA ASN A 245 -19.12 3.01 5.06
C ASN A 245 -18.77 3.59 3.67
N THR A 246 -18.73 4.92 3.61
CA THR A 246 -18.37 5.66 2.40
C THR A 246 -17.23 6.64 2.66
N ILE A 247 -16.45 6.93 1.62
CA ILE A 247 -15.41 7.96 1.63
C ILE A 247 -15.70 9.01 0.57
N LYS A 248 -15.36 10.27 0.88
CA LYS A 248 -15.35 11.41 -0.05
C LYS A 248 -14.02 12.13 0.08
N LEU A 249 -13.48 12.63 -1.03
CA LEU A 249 -12.32 13.51 -1.03
C LEU A 249 -12.79 14.94 -1.27
N GLY A 250 -12.28 15.87 -0.45
CA GLY A 250 -12.51 17.31 -0.59
C GLY A 250 -11.49 17.94 -1.54
N GLY A 251 -11.91 18.96 -2.27
CA GLY A 251 -11.05 19.82 -3.06
C GLY A 251 -11.27 21.30 -2.72
N ASP A 252 -10.53 22.16 -3.40
CA ASP A 252 -10.67 23.61 -3.26
C ASP A 252 -12.12 24.06 -3.52
N LYS A 253 -12.45 25.25 -2.99
CA LYS A 253 -13.79 25.86 -3.11
C LYS A 253 -14.90 24.95 -2.54
N SER A 254 -14.58 24.14 -1.54
CA SER A 254 -15.52 23.23 -0.86
C SER A 254 -16.16 22.19 -1.79
N THR A 255 -15.48 21.81 -2.86
CA THR A 255 -15.94 20.74 -3.75
C THR A 255 -15.66 19.37 -3.13
N VAL A 256 -16.51 18.38 -3.42
CA VAL A 256 -16.33 17.01 -2.93
C VAL A 256 -16.59 16.01 -4.06
N THR A 257 -15.90 14.87 -4.02
CA THR A 257 -16.22 13.75 -4.91
C THR A 257 -17.57 13.13 -4.53
N THR A 258 -18.14 12.35 -5.44
CA THR A 258 -19.25 11.46 -5.10
C THR A 258 -18.78 10.47 -4.03
N ALA A 259 -19.69 10.09 -3.13
CA ALA A 259 -19.41 9.08 -2.11
C ALA A 259 -19.02 7.76 -2.78
N GLN A 260 -17.91 7.17 -2.34
CA GLN A 260 -17.48 5.85 -2.78
C GLN A 260 -17.66 4.86 -1.63
N ASN A 261 -18.31 3.73 -1.87
CA ASN A 261 -18.45 2.65 -0.89
C ASN A 261 -17.09 1.98 -0.67
N LEU A 262 -16.73 1.67 0.58
CA LEU A 262 -15.46 1.00 0.89
C LEU A 262 -15.40 -0.45 0.38
N SER A 263 -16.56 -1.09 0.18
CA SER A 263 -16.70 -2.49 -0.21
C SER A 263 -16.63 -2.75 -1.72
N GLN A 264 -15.99 -1.89 -2.51
CA GLN A 264 -15.91 -2.06 -3.97
C GLN A 264 -14.95 -3.20 -4.35
N GLY A 265 -15.43 -4.10 -5.22
CA GLY A 265 -14.61 -5.17 -5.78
C GLY A 265 -13.48 -4.60 -6.64
N GLY A 266 -12.25 -5.05 -6.40
CA GLY A 266 -11.05 -4.51 -7.07
C GLY A 266 -10.37 -3.34 -6.34
N GLY A 267 -10.94 -2.88 -5.22
CA GLY A 267 -10.38 -1.78 -4.42
C GLY A 267 -10.84 -0.40 -4.89
N LEU A 268 -10.43 0.64 -4.15
CA LEU A 268 -10.75 2.04 -4.47
C LEU A 268 -9.63 2.66 -5.30
N GLN A 269 -10.00 3.32 -6.40
CA GLN A 269 -9.07 4.11 -7.20
C GLN A 269 -9.55 5.56 -7.31
N PHE A 270 -8.70 6.49 -6.88
CA PHE A 270 -8.92 7.93 -7.04
C PHE A 270 -7.92 8.50 -8.03
N ASN A 271 -8.44 9.05 -9.13
CA ASN A 271 -7.60 9.70 -10.12
C ASN A 271 -7.44 11.18 -9.74
N ILE A 272 -6.20 11.64 -9.58
CA ILE A 272 -5.88 13.07 -9.52
C ILE A 272 -5.73 13.56 -10.97
N LYS A 273 -6.50 14.58 -11.35
CA LYS A 273 -6.48 15.14 -12.71
C LYS A 273 -5.62 16.40 -12.76
N GLY A 274 -4.55 16.37 -13.54
CA GLY A 274 -3.82 17.58 -13.93
C GLY A 274 -4.65 18.48 -14.86
N ALA A 275 -4.58 19.79 -14.67
CA ALA A 275 -5.22 20.80 -15.52
C ALA A 275 -4.41 22.11 -15.46
N ASN A 276 -4.58 22.98 -16.48
CA ASN A 276 -4.04 24.35 -16.50
C ASN A 276 -2.55 24.47 -16.16
N GLY A 277 -1.68 23.65 -16.77
CA GLY A 277 -0.25 23.76 -16.53
C GLY A 277 0.32 22.69 -15.59
N ILE A 278 -0.52 21.80 -15.06
CA ILE A 278 -0.15 20.76 -14.09
C ILE A 278 -0.33 19.38 -14.73
N GLU A 279 0.66 18.51 -14.55
CA GLU A 279 0.62 17.09 -14.90
C GLU A 279 0.74 16.21 -13.65
N THR A 280 0.13 15.03 -13.71
CA THR A 280 0.06 14.08 -12.59
C THR A 280 0.47 12.70 -13.06
N SER A 281 1.30 12.00 -12.28
CA SER A 281 1.72 10.63 -12.55
C SER A 281 1.76 9.80 -11.26
N ALA A 282 1.29 8.56 -11.30
CA ALA A 282 1.34 7.63 -10.17
C ALA A 282 2.38 6.53 -10.44
N SER A 283 3.21 6.21 -9.43
CA SER A 283 4.16 5.11 -9.47
C SER A 283 4.45 4.61 -8.06
N GLY A 284 4.36 3.29 -7.85
CA GLY A 284 4.51 2.71 -6.50
C GLY A 284 3.41 3.21 -5.55
N THR A 285 3.83 3.82 -4.44
CA THR A 285 2.94 4.38 -3.40
C THR A 285 2.73 5.89 -3.54
N ASP A 286 3.42 6.54 -4.49
CA ASP A 286 3.42 7.99 -4.64
C ASP A 286 2.58 8.44 -5.85
N VAL A 287 1.92 9.60 -5.68
CA VAL A 287 1.38 10.38 -6.80
C VAL A 287 2.15 11.69 -6.87
N THR A 288 2.85 11.90 -7.98
CA THR A 288 3.58 13.14 -8.26
C THR A 288 2.65 14.15 -8.94
N VAL A 289 2.63 15.37 -8.42
CA VAL A 289 1.99 16.53 -9.03
C VAL A 289 3.07 17.56 -9.35
N LYS A 290 3.20 17.94 -10.61
CA LYS A 290 4.23 18.89 -11.05
C LYS A 290 3.71 19.80 -12.16
N LEU A 291 4.41 20.91 -12.39
CA LEU A 291 4.20 21.71 -13.59
C LEU A 291 4.52 20.88 -14.83
N ASP A 292 3.70 21.00 -15.86
CA ASP A 292 4.01 20.42 -17.15
C ASP A 292 5.26 21.08 -17.77
N THR A 293 5.86 20.37 -18.71
CA THR A 293 7.13 20.79 -19.32
C THR A 293 7.04 22.17 -19.98
N VAL A 294 5.92 22.49 -20.64
CA VAL A 294 5.74 23.76 -21.37
C VAL A 294 5.61 24.92 -20.39
N THR A 295 4.82 24.76 -19.34
CA THR A 295 4.58 25.76 -18.30
C THR A 295 5.85 26.01 -17.51
N LYS A 296 6.57 24.94 -17.14
CA LYS A 296 7.88 25.07 -16.50
C LYS A 296 8.86 25.84 -17.39
N GLN A 297 8.96 25.50 -18.68
CA GLN A 297 9.84 26.20 -19.61
C GLN A 297 9.48 27.69 -19.78
N LYS A 298 8.17 28.04 -19.78
CA LYS A 298 7.74 29.43 -19.85
C LYS A 298 8.17 30.22 -18.61
N ILE A 299 8.06 29.62 -17.42
CA ILE A 299 8.50 30.23 -16.16
C ILE A 299 10.04 30.35 -16.13
N ASP A 300 10.76 29.30 -16.52
CA ASP A 300 12.22 29.31 -16.59
C ASP A 300 12.74 30.36 -17.59
N LYS A 301 12.02 30.63 -18.68
CA LYS A 301 12.35 31.71 -19.63
C LYS A 301 11.98 33.09 -19.12
N ALA A 302 10.94 33.21 -18.29
CA ALA A 302 10.49 34.49 -17.75
C ALA A 302 11.51 35.12 -16.79
N VAL A 303 12.43 34.32 -16.24
CA VAL A 303 13.55 34.80 -15.39
C VAL A 303 14.81 35.15 -16.17
N MET A 304 14.85 34.92 -17.49
CA MET A 304 16.00 35.34 -18.30
C MET A 304 15.91 36.84 -18.61
N PRO A 305 17.01 37.61 -18.47
CA PRO A 305 16.99 39.03 -18.74
C PRO A 305 16.80 39.31 -20.24
N LEU A 306 16.13 40.41 -20.56
CA LEU A 306 16.11 40.98 -21.90
C LEU A 306 17.46 41.63 -22.18
N LYS A 307 18.07 41.28 -23.32
CA LYS A 307 19.37 41.80 -23.77
C LYS A 307 19.18 42.82 -24.89
N PHE A 308 19.80 43.99 -24.77
CA PHE A 308 19.79 45.07 -25.75
C PHE A 308 21.24 45.47 -26.06
N SER A 309 21.59 45.63 -27.33
CA SER A 309 22.93 46.05 -27.73
C SER A 309 22.89 47.29 -28.63
N GLY A 310 23.94 48.09 -28.55
CA GLY A 310 24.16 49.26 -29.41
C GLY A 310 25.02 48.95 -30.63
N ASP A 311 25.49 50.00 -31.30
CA ASP A 311 26.40 49.90 -32.45
C ASP A 311 27.79 49.37 -32.08
N ASP A 312 28.14 49.42 -30.79
CA ASP A 312 29.39 48.92 -30.21
C ASP A 312 29.33 47.45 -29.77
N TYR A 313 28.29 46.70 -30.17
CA TYR A 313 28.12 45.30 -29.81
C TYR A 313 29.36 44.44 -30.15
N ASP A 314 29.93 43.81 -29.12
CA ASP A 314 31.00 42.83 -29.25
C ASP A 314 30.52 41.48 -28.66
N PRO A 315 30.39 40.41 -29.48
CA PRO A 315 29.99 39.09 -28.98
C PRO A 315 30.99 38.46 -28.00
N PHE A 316 32.19 39.03 -27.86
CA PHE A 316 33.21 38.59 -26.91
C PHE A 316 33.27 39.46 -25.64
N ASP A 317 32.52 40.58 -25.56
CA ASP A 317 32.41 41.44 -24.38
C ASP A 317 30.96 41.90 -24.15
N GLU A 318 30.07 40.94 -23.87
CA GLU A 318 28.67 41.25 -23.55
C GLU A 318 28.51 42.04 -22.24
N VAL A 319 29.47 42.01 -21.33
CA VAL A 319 29.37 42.74 -20.05
C VAL A 319 29.42 44.24 -20.28
N SER A 320 30.26 44.69 -21.22
CA SER A 320 30.43 46.11 -21.53
C SER A 320 29.55 46.60 -22.67
N THR A 321 29.16 45.72 -23.60
CA THR A 321 28.47 46.11 -24.86
C THR A 321 27.00 45.69 -24.95
N VAL A 322 26.49 44.97 -23.93
CA VAL A 322 25.07 44.54 -23.84
C VAL A 322 24.45 45.00 -22.53
N VAL A 323 23.29 45.62 -22.63
CA VAL A 323 22.43 45.95 -21.48
C VAL A 323 21.49 44.77 -21.21
N SER A 324 21.61 44.16 -20.04
CA SER A 324 20.71 43.09 -19.56
C SER A 324 19.74 43.65 -18.51
N LYS A 325 18.43 43.40 -18.67
CA LYS A 325 17.38 43.87 -17.77
C LYS A 325 16.41 42.76 -17.39
N GLU A 326 16.11 42.61 -16.10
CA GLU A 326 15.09 41.67 -15.64
C GLU A 326 13.68 42.19 -15.94
N LEU A 327 12.68 41.30 -15.93
CA LEU A 327 11.30 41.70 -16.16
C LEU A 327 10.84 42.65 -15.04
N GLY A 328 10.39 43.85 -15.40
CA GLY A 328 10.00 44.90 -14.46
C GLY A 328 11.07 45.96 -14.23
N ASP A 329 12.32 45.72 -14.67
CA ASP A 329 13.37 46.73 -14.60
C ASP A 329 13.16 47.85 -15.62
N LYS A 330 13.55 49.06 -15.21
CA LYS A 330 13.59 50.22 -16.11
C LYS A 330 14.79 50.11 -17.06
N LEU A 331 14.51 50.11 -18.37
CA LEU A 331 15.50 50.40 -19.41
C LEU A 331 15.59 51.92 -19.60
N GLU A 332 16.77 52.48 -19.37
CA GLU A 332 17.06 53.89 -19.64
C GLU A 332 17.92 54.01 -20.89
N ILE A 333 17.49 54.86 -21.82
CA ILE A 333 18.24 55.18 -23.04
C ILE A 333 18.63 56.65 -22.91
N VAL A 334 19.91 56.89 -22.65
CA VAL A 334 20.47 58.22 -22.45
C VAL A 334 21.35 58.60 -23.64
N GLY A 335 21.19 59.81 -24.16
CA GLY A 335 22.18 60.40 -25.08
C GLY A 335 23.34 60.94 -24.24
N GLY A 336 24.57 60.49 -24.47
CA GLY A 336 25.76 60.71 -23.61
C GLY A 336 26.31 62.14 -23.48
N ALA A 337 25.46 63.16 -23.32
CA ALA A 337 25.86 64.54 -23.05
C ALA A 337 25.62 64.94 -21.58
N ASP A 338 26.44 65.85 -21.04
CA ASP A 338 26.36 66.37 -19.66
C ASP A 338 24.98 67.02 -19.39
N PRO A 339 24.19 66.52 -18.40
CA PRO A 339 22.84 66.99 -18.09
C PRO A 339 22.72 68.50 -17.86
N SER A 340 23.79 69.14 -17.37
CA SER A 340 23.83 70.57 -17.05
C SER A 340 24.15 71.46 -18.25
N LYS A 341 24.58 70.85 -19.36
CA LYS A 341 24.96 71.51 -20.62
C LYS A 341 24.09 71.03 -21.79
N LEU A 342 23.04 70.28 -21.50
CA LEU A 342 22.02 69.94 -22.47
C LEU A 342 21.28 71.21 -22.86
N SER A 343 21.30 71.57 -24.13
CA SER A 343 20.04 72.06 -24.70
C SER A 343 19.10 70.86 -24.69
N ASP A 344 17.83 71.02 -24.32
CA ASP A 344 16.87 69.92 -24.15
C ASP A 344 16.73 68.92 -25.34
N LYS A 345 17.38 69.12 -26.49
CA LYS A 345 16.75 68.81 -27.77
C LYS A 345 17.60 68.23 -28.89
N ASN A 346 18.94 68.38 -28.90
CA ASN A 346 19.68 68.06 -30.14
C ASN A 346 19.55 66.60 -30.57
N ILE A 347 19.45 65.65 -29.62
CA ILE A 347 18.96 64.27 -29.86
C ILE A 347 17.77 64.01 -28.94
N GLY A 348 16.59 63.86 -29.52
CA GLY A 348 15.38 63.47 -28.80
C GLY A 348 15.16 61.96 -28.86
N VAL A 349 14.86 61.35 -27.70
CA VAL A 349 14.38 59.97 -27.58
C VAL A 349 12.90 60.03 -27.27
N ILE A 350 12.05 59.60 -28.22
CA ILE A 350 10.60 59.61 -28.05
C ILE A 350 10.02 58.23 -28.33
N VAL A 351 9.00 57.84 -27.57
CA VAL A 351 8.19 56.66 -27.87
C VAL A 351 6.99 57.14 -28.69
N ASP A 352 6.76 56.55 -29.87
CA ASP A 352 5.55 56.85 -30.64
C ASP A 352 4.34 56.03 -30.18
N ASN A 353 3.16 56.33 -30.75
CA ASN A 353 1.91 55.64 -30.44
C ASN A 353 1.87 54.16 -30.91
N THR A 354 2.90 53.69 -31.61
CA THR A 354 3.07 52.27 -31.98
C THR A 354 4.03 51.53 -31.05
N GLY A 355 4.56 52.22 -30.03
CA GLY A 355 5.49 51.66 -29.06
C GLY A 355 6.95 51.64 -29.53
N LYS A 356 7.30 52.31 -30.65
CA LYS A 356 8.69 52.39 -31.13
C LYS A 356 9.44 53.52 -30.45
N ILE A 357 10.67 53.24 -30.03
CA ILE A 357 11.63 54.25 -29.56
C ILE A 357 12.29 54.88 -30.78
N ASN A 358 12.05 56.16 -31.03
CA ASN A 358 12.63 56.92 -32.11
C ASN A 358 13.74 57.84 -31.58
N LEU A 359 14.91 57.78 -32.20
CA LEU A 359 16.02 58.69 -31.97
C LEU A 359 16.03 59.73 -33.10
N LYS A 360 15.94 61.02 -32.77
CA LYS A 360 15.78 62.10 -33.76
C LYS A 360 16.71 63.28 -33.46
N LEU A 361 17.27 63.89 -34.51
CA LEU A 361 17.94 65.19 -34.40
C LEU A 361 16.91 66.32 -34.19
N ALA A 362 17.26 67.36 -33.43
CA ALA A 362 16.48 68.60 -33.39
C ALA A 362 16.43 69.25 -34.78
N LYS A 363 15.32 69.92 -35.07
CA LYS A 363 15.21 70.80 -36.25
C LYS A 363 16.14 72.00 -36.17
N GLU A 364 16.40 72.49 -34.96
CA GLU A 364 17.32 73.57 -34.66
C GLU A 364 18.42 73.03 -33.75
N LEU A 365 19.66 73.02 -34.26
CA LEU A 365 20.81 72.62 -33.47
C LEU A 365 21.34 73.85 -32.73
N THR A 366 21.23 73.84 -31.40
CA THR A 366 21.68 74.94 -30.54
C THR A 366 22.72 74.44 -29.53
N GLY A 367 23.61 75.34 -29.08
CA GLY A 367 24.66 75.00 -28.11
C GLY A 367 25.83 74.17 -28.68
N LEU A 368 25.97 74.10 -30.01
CA LEU A 368 27.13 73.47 -30.64
C LEU A 368 28.36 74.36 -30.55
N THR A 369 29.51 73.79 -30.19
CA THR A 369 30.80 74.51 -30.21
C THR A 369 31.28 74.78 -31.64
N SER A 370 31.18 73.77 -32.51
CA SER A 370 31.58 73.87 -33.92
C SER A 370 31.00 72.74 -34.75
N ALA A 371 30.80 72.98 -36.05
CA ALA A 371 30.63 71.94 -37.07
C ALA A 371 31.83 71.98 -38.01
N GLU A 372 32.56 70.87 -38.12
CA GLU A 372 33.67 70.71 -39.08
C GLU A 372 33.23 69.81 -40.24
N PHE A 373 33.41 70.29 -41.45
CA PHE A 373 33.25 69.53 -42.69
C PHE A 373 34.59 69.47 -43.40
N LYS A 374 35.06 68.25 -43.67
CA LYS A 374 36.36 68.02 -44.31
C LYS A 374 36.15 67.39 -45.68
N THR A 375 36.76 67.96 -46.71
CA THR A 375 36.78 67.32 -48.03
C THR A 375 37.78 66.14 -48.02
N PRO A 376 37.67 65.18 -48.96
CA PRO A 376 38.69 64.13 -49.12
C PRO A 376 40.12 64.68 -49.33
N ALA A 377 40.24 65.86 -49.96
CA ALA A 377 41.51 66.57 -50.15
C ALA A 377 42.03 67.30 -48.90
N GLY A 378 41.29 67.22 -47.78
CA GLY A 378 41.71 67.72 -46.48
C GLY A 378 41.34 69.17 -46.17
N ASN A 379 40.68 69.90 -47.07
CA ASN A 379 40.21 71.25 -46.80
C ASN A 379 39.14 71.21 -45.70
N LYS A 380 39.23 72.10 -44.72
CA LYS A 380 38.34 72.15 -43.57
C LYS A 380 37.43 73.37 -43.65
N THR A 381 36.14 73.14 -43.58
CA THR A 381 35.14 74.18 -43.34
C THR A 381 34.68 74.06 -41.90
N VAL A 382 34.83 75.13 -41.13
CA VAL A 382 34.41 75.19 -39.73
C VAL A 382 33.37 76.29 -39.59
N ILE A 383 32.22 75.95 -39.02
CA ILE A 383 31.22 76.91 -38.55
C ILE A 383 31.23 76.84 -37.03
N ASN A 384 31.49 77.96 -36.36
CA ASN A 384 31.55 78.05 -34.90
C ASN A 384 31.02 79.41 -34.42
N GLY A 385 31.19 79.70 -33.13
CA GLY A 385 30.78 80.98 -32.54
C GLY A 385 31.44 82.22 -33.15
N ASP A 386 32.59 82.07 -33.83
CA ASP A 386 33.32 83.19 -34.45
C ASP A 386 32.87 83.46 -35.90
N GLY A 387 32.20 82.50 -36.55
CA GLY A 387 31.68 82.60 -37.91
C GLY A 387 31.99 81.38 -38.79
N LEU A 388 32.25 81.63 -40.07
CA LEU A 388 32.62 80.63 -41.08
C LEU A 388 34.10 80.76 -41.42
N THR A 389 34.86 79.66 -41.34
CA THR A 389 36.25 79.60 -41.82
C THR A 389 36.43 78.41 -42.75
N ILE A 390 37.09 78.64 -43.88
CA ILE A 390 37.57 77.60 -44.79
C ILE A 390 39.10 77.64 -44.79
N THR A 391 39.70 76.60 -44.22
CA THR A 391 41.15 76.40 -44.17
C THR A 391 41.56 75.43 -45.27
N PRO A 392 42.29 75.90 -46.30
CA PRO A 392 42.86 75.01 -47.30
C PRO A 392 43.88 74.05 -46.67
N SER A 393 44.00 72.84 -47.20
CA SER A 393 45.03 71.88 -46.74
C SER A 393 46.44 72.24 -47.21
N THR A 394 46.56 73.11 -48.22
CA THR A 394 47.85 73.55 -48.78
C THR A 394 48.60 74.45 -47.82
N THR A 395 49.81 74.06 -47.43
CA THR A 395 50.68 74.83 -46.55
C THR A 395 50.95 76.23 -47.10
N GLY A 396 50.75 77.25 -46.27
CA GLY A 396 50.96 78.65 -46.63
C GLY A 396 49.80 79.31 -47.38
N ALA A 397 48.71 78.59 -47.67
CA ALA A 397 47.51 79.19 -48.25
C ALA A 397 46.71 79.98 -47.18
N THR A 398 46.28 81.17 -47.53
CA THR A 398 45.51 82.05 -46.65
C THR A 398 44.05 81.56 -46.52
N PRO A 399 43.50 81.44 -45.29
CA PRO A 399 42.12 81.03 -45.08
C PRO A 399 41.10 82.02 -45.66
N ILE A 400 39.96 81.48 -46.10
CA ILE A 400 38.76 82.26 -46.41
C ILE A 400 37.93 82.32 -45.13
N SER A 401 37.45 83.50 -44.74
CA SER A 401 36.63 83.63 -43.54
C SER A 401 35.57 84.70 -43.65
N VAL A 402 34.47 84.48 -42.94
CA VAL A 402 33.40 85.45 -42.67
C VAL A 402 33.19 85.44 -41.17
N THR A 403 33.70 86.45 -40.49
CA THR A 403 33.65 86.57 -39.02
C THR A 403 33.09 87.93 -38.62
N LYS A 404 32.94 88.17 -37.31
CA LYS A 404 32.58 89.48 -36.77
C LYS A 404 33.56 90.60 -37.15
N ASP A 405 34.80 90.27 -37.53
CA ASP A 405 35.86 91.22 -37.87
C ASP A 405 35.91 91.53 -39.37
N GLY A 406 35.08 90.87 -40.19
CA GLY A 406 34.95 91.12 -41.62
C GLY A 406 35.10 89.87 -42.49
N ILE A 407 35.42 90.09 -43.75
CA ILE A 407 35.55 89.04 -44.77
C ILE A 407 37.01 88.98 -45.24
N SER A 408 37.63 87.80 -45.12
CA SER A 408 38.87 87.47 -45.82
C SER A 408 38.56 86.64 -47.06
N ALA A 409 38.99 87.11 -48.23
CA ALA A 409 38.87 86.35 -49.48
C ALA A 409 39.97 85.27 -49.65
N GLY A 410 40.89 85.12 -48.68
CA GLY A 410 41.96 84.10 -48.73
C GLY A 410 42.85 84.19 -49.98
N ASP A 411 43.22 85.41 -50.38
CA ASP A 411 43.95 85.72 -51.63
C ASP A 411 43.28 85.17 -52.91
N LYS A 412 41.96 85.06 -52.89
CA LYS A 412 41.16 84.71 -54.08
C LYS A 412 40.47 85.93 -54.64
N LYS A 413 40.19 85.88 -55.94
CA LYS A 413 39.34 86.87 -56.59
C LYS A 413 37.91 86.73 -56.05
N ILE A 414 37.31 87.86 -55.66
CA ILE A 414 35.86 87.94 -55.46
C ILE A 414 35.26 88.14 -56.85
N THR A 415 34.59 87.12 -57.38
CA THR A 415 33.94 87.15 -58.69
C THR A 415 32.46 87.51 -58.54
N ASN A 416 31.80 87.85 -59.64
CA ASN A 416 30.37 88.21 -59.68
C ASN A 416 29.99 89.41 -58.80
N VAL A 417 30.91 90.38 -58.65
CA VAL A 417 30.64 91.66 -57.99
C VAL A 417 29.92 92.58 -58.98
N ALA A 418 28.64 92.85 -58.72
CA ALA A 418 27.87 93.84 -59.47
C ALA A 418 28.50 95.24 -59.33
N ALA A 419 28.19 96.16 -60.26
CA ALA A 419 28.72 97.52 -60.19
C ALA A 419 28.21 98.22 -58.93
N GLY A 420 29.12 98.73 -58.10
CA GLY A 420 28.76 99.48 -56.89
C GLY A 420 28.08 100.80 -57.23
N THR A 421 26.99 101.12 -56.53
CA THR A 421 26.21 102.34 -56.75
C THR A 421 26.25 103.27 -55.55
N ASN A 422 26.45 102.73 -54.35
CA ASN A 422 26.59 103.47 -53.11
C ASN A 422 28.07 103.61 -52.68
N PRO A 423 28.41 104.60 -51.82
CA PRO A 423 29.80 104.84 -51.40
C PRO A 423 30.51 103.68 -50.69
N THR A 424 29.75 102.74 -50.13
CA THR A 424 30.28 101.57 -49.39
C THR A 424 30.20 100.27 -50.19
N ASP A 425 29.73 100.33 -51.44
CA ASP A 425 29.70 99.15 -52.30
C ASP A 425 31.11 98.84 -52.81
N ALA A 426 31.41 97.55 -52.99
CA ALA A 426 32.65 97.15 -53.64
C ALA A 426 32.65 97.60 -55.12
N VAL A 427 33.78 98.12 -55.61
CA VAL A 427 33.96 98.45 -57.03
C VAL A 427 34.45 97.23 -57.79
N ASN A 428 33.82 96.94 -58.93
CA ASN A 428 34.30 95.89 -59.82
C ASN A 428 35.30 96.43 -60.85
N LYS A 429 36.02 95.54 -61.54
CA LYS A 429 37.06 95.94 -62.50
C LYS A 429 36.49 96.80 -63.65
N SER A 430 35.28 96.51 -64.12
CA SER A 430 34.67 97.30 -65.20
C SER A 430 34.44 98.77 -64.83
N GLN A 431 34.11 99.06 -63.57
CA GLN A 431 33.97 100.45 -63.10
C GLN A 431 35.31 101.18 -63.08
N LEU A 432 36.39 100.50 -62.68
CA LEU A 432 37.74 101.08 -62.71
C LEU A 432 38.22 101.32 -64.14
N ASP A 433 38.07 100.32 -65.02
CA ASP A 433 38.46 100.43 -66.44
C ASP A 433 37.71 101.56 -67.14
N GLN A 434 36.38 101.67 -66.90
CA GLN A 434 35.56 102.75 -67.45
C GLN A 434 36.04 104.13 -66.99
N LYS A 435 36.26 104.32 -65.68
CA LYS A 435 36.69 105.63 -65.14
C LYS A 435 38.06 106.07 -65.64
N ILE A 436 38.98 105.15 -65.91
CA ILE A 436 40.29 105.47 -66.50
C ILE A 436 40.13 105.78 -67.99
N GLY A 437 39.36 104.97 -68.73
CA GLY A 437 39.13 105.12 -70.17
C GLY A 437 38.42 106.43 -70.54
N ASP A 438 37.52 106.93 -69.70
CA ASP A 438 36.74 108.15 -69.95
C ASP A 438 37.57 109.46 -69.80
N ASN A 439 38.81 109.40 -69.29
CA ASN A 439 39.66 110.58 -69.09
C ASN A 439 40.57 110.87 -70.30
N THR A 440 40.70 112.16 -70.67
CA THR A 440 41.52 112.62 -71.81
C THR A 440 42.45 113.79 -71.46
N ILE A 441 43.55 113.96 -72.22
CA ILE A 441 44.46 115.11 -72.13
C ILE A 441 44.59 115.83 -73.49
N LYS A 442 44.75 117.16 -73.46
CA LYS A 442 45.03 118.00 -74.63
C LYS A 442 46.18 118.96 -74.32
N LEU A 443 46.97 119.33 -75.32
CA LEU A 443 47.92 120.44 -75.25
C LEU A 443 47.38 121.64 -76.01
N GLY A 444 47.61 122.85 -75.50
CA GLY A 444 47.23 124.11 -76.16
C GLY A 444 48.45 124.92 -76.60
N GLY A 445 48.27 125.75 -77.64
CA GLY A 445 49.28 126.70 -78.13
C GLY A 445 48.70 128.09 -78.43
N ASN A 446 49.53 129.01 -78.92
CA ASN A 446 49.13 130.40 -79.20
C ASN A 446 48.04 130.52 -80.29
N THR A 447 47.94 129.54 -81.19
CA THR A 447 46.85 129.38 -82.15
C THR A 447 46.48 127.89 -82.27
N GLY A 448 45.55 127.40 -81.44
CA GLY A 448 44.97 126.03 -81.54
C GLY A 448 45.23 125.12 -80.33
N VAL A 449 44.61 123.93 -80.36
CA VAL A 449 44.77 122.84 -79.38
C VAL A 449 44.94 121.51 -80.11
N THR A 450 45.61 120.54 -79.50
CA THR A 450 45.66 119.17 -80.01
C THR A 450 44.32 118.46 -79.80
N ASP A 451 44.09 117.40 -80.57
CA ASP A 451 42.99 116.47 -80.30
C ASP A 451 43.18 115.78 -78.94
N PRO A 452 42.07 115.47 -78.23
CA PRO A 452 42.13 114.73 -76.97
C PRO A 452 42.80 113.37 -77.16
N GLN A 453 43.74 113.05 -76.30
CA GLN A 453 44.34 111.71 -76.17
C GLN A 453 43.81 111.03 -74.92
N ASN A 454 43.35 109.78 -75.01
CA ASN A 454 42.85 109.02 -73.86
C ASN A 454 44.00 108.65 -72.92
N LEU A 455 43.79 108.75 -71.60
CA LEU A 455 44.79 108.36 -70.62
C LEU A 455 45.11 106.86 -70.64
N SER A 456 44.18 106.04 -71.11
CA SER A 456 44.33 104.58 -71.21
C SER A 456 45.10 104.12 -72.45
N GLN A 457 45.90 104.99 -73.10
CA GLN A 457 46.59 104.66 -74.34
C GLN A 457 47.78 103.71 -74.07
N THR A 458 47.78 102.56 -74.75
CA THR A 458 48.86 101.57 -74.69
C THR A 458 50.16 102.18 -75.21
N GLY A 459 51.22 102.17 -74.39
CA GLY A 459 52.51 102.79 -74.73
C GLY A 459 52.68 104.24 -74.25
N GLY A 460 51.67 104.80 -73.58
CA GLY A 460 51.67 106.18 -73.09
C GLY A 460 51.23 107.18 -74.17
N ILE A 461 51.11 108.44 -73.77
CA ILE A 461 50.67 109.53 -74.64
C ILE A 461 51.90 110.24 -75.20
N LYS A 462 51.95 110.43 -76.52
CA LYS A 462 53.04 111.14 -77.22
C LYS A 462 52.49 112.32 -78.01
N PHE A 463 53.10 113.48 -77.86
CA PHE A 463 52.86 114.66 -78.69
C PHE A 463 54.14 115.06 -79.41
N ASP A 464 54.06 115.21 -80.73
CA ASP A 464 55.15 115.73 -81.54
C ASP A 464 55.09 117.26 -81.58
N ILE A 465 56.23 117.92 -81.34
CA ILE A 465 56.40 119.34 -81.57
C ILE A 465 57.11 119.50 -82.91
N VAL A 466 56.47 120.17 -83.87
CA VAL A 466 56.95 120.28 -85.25
C VAL A 466 57.37 121.72 -85.54
N GLY A 467 58.63 121.93 -85.96
CA GLY A 467 59.11 123.21 -86.47
C GLY A 467 58.81 123.41 -87.96
N THR A 468 58.40 124.63 -88.36
CA THR A 468 58.20 125.03 -89.76
C THR A 468 58.85 126.39 -90.04
N ASN A 469 59.01 126.78 -91.32
CA ASN A 469 59.55 128.09 -91.73
C ASN A 469 60.93 128.44 -91.12
N GLY A 470 61.84 127.47 -91.14
CA GLY A 470 63.18 127.65 -90.58
C GLY A 470 63.25 127.46 -89.06
N ILE A 471 62.24 126.86 -88.43
CA ILE A 471 62.34 126.35 -87.06
C ILE A 471 62.66 124.85 -87.11
N THR A 472 63.67 124.42 -86.35
CA THR A 472 63.99 123.01 -86.10
C THR A 472 63.62 122.65 -84.67
N THR A 473 63.15 121.42 -84.47
CA THR A 473 62.72 120.89 -83.17
C THR A 473 63.39 119.55 -82.93
N GLU A 474 64.09 119.40 -81.81
CA GLU A 474 64.72 118.14 -81.39
C GLU A 474 64.20 117.73 -80.02
N ALA A 475 63.60 116.54 -79.94
CA ALA A 475 63.20 115.94 -78.68
C ALA A 475 64.26 114.92 -78.25
N LYS A 476 64.98 115.21 -77.16
CA LYS A 476 66.02 114.34 -76.61
C LYS A 476 66.15 114.56 -75.10
N ASP A 477 66.42 113.48 -74.37
CA ASP A 477 66.68 113.48 -72.92
C ASP A 477 65.62 114.24 -72.08
N GLY A 478 64.34 114.03 -72.41
CA GLY A 478 63.20 114.64 -71.68
C GLY A 478 62.98 116.13 -71.95
N LYS A 479 63.72 116.72 -72.91
CA LYS A 479 63.53 118.11 -73.35
C LYS A 479 63.18 118.14 -74.83
N VAL A 480 62.45 119.18 -75.23
CA VAL A 480 62.29 119.56 -76.63
C VAL A 480 62.98 120.89 -76.83
N THR A 481 64.04 120.89 -77.63
CA THR A 481 64.77 122.10 -78.01
C THR A 481 64.17 122.64 -79.30
N VAL A 482 63.91 123.95 -79.35
CA VAL A 482 63.39 124.64 -80.52
C VAL A 482 64.42 125.66 -80.96
N SER A 483 64.92 125.52 -82.18
CA SER A 483 66.01 126.34 -82.73
C SER A 483 65.59 126.94 -84.08
N VAL A 484 66.28 128.00 -84.51
CA VAL A 484 66.13 128.57 -85.85
C VAL A 484 67.25 128.03 -86.75
N ASP A 485 66.90 127.62 -87.97
CA ASP A 485 67.84 127.24 -89.02
C ASP A 485 68.53 128.51 -89.55
N PRO A 486 69.84 128.69 -89.26
CA PRO A 486 70.58 129.88 -89.66
C PRO A 486 70.65 130.08 -91.18
N SER A 487 70.58 128.99 -91.96
CA SER A 487 70.71 129.04 -93.43
C SER A 487 69.50 129.65 -94.13
N LYS A 488 68.35 129.70 -93.45
CA LYS A 488 67.10 130.27 -93.93
C LYS A 488 66.98 131.77 -93.63
N LEU A 489 68.02 132.39 -93.08
CA LEU A 489 68.06 133.82 -92.78
C LEU A 489 68.77 134.56 -93.93
N SER A 490 68.10 135.54 -94.55
CA SER A 490 68.70 136.35 -95.62
C SER A 490 69.55 137.50 -95.05
N ALA A 491 70.65 137.84 -95.73
CA ALA A 491 71.60 138.87 -95.31
C ALA A 491 71.03 140.31 -95.21
N SER A 492 69.79 140.54 -95.65
CA SER A 492 69.09 141.83 -95.53
C SER A 492 68.22 141.96 -94.27
N ASN A 493 68.15 140.93 -93.42
CA ASN A 493 67.38 140.96 -92.17
C ASN A 493 68.27 141.35 -90.98
N SER A 494 68.59 142.64 -90.87
CA SER A 494 69.37 143.23 -89.76
C SER A 494 68.59 143.39 -88.44
N LYS A 495 67.43 142.73 -88.28
CA LYS A 495 66.58 142.80 -87.06
C LYS A 495 66.30 141.47 -86.36
N LEU A 496 66.82 140.34 -86.85
CA LEU A 496 66.80 139.10 -86.07
C LEU A 496 68.14 138.92 -85.33
N SER A 497 68.19 139.37 -84.08
CA SER A 497 69.22 138.91 -83.15
C SER A 497 68.77 137.60 -82.55
N TYR A 498 69.36 136.49 -82.96
CA TYR A 498 69.20 135.21 -82.27
C TYR A 498 70.57 134.82 -81.72
N THR A 499 70.60 134.52 -80.43
CA THR A 499 71.76 133.87 -79.83
C THR A 499 71.57 132.38 -80.13
N ALA A 500 72.35 131.82 -81.06
CA ALA A 500 72.43 130.38 -81.21
C ALA A 500 73.01 129.82 -79.90
N ASN A 501 72.15 129.29 -79.03
CA ASN A 501 72.60 128.59 -77.85
C ASN A 501 72.99 127.16 -78.24
N GLY A 502 74.24 126.99 -78.68
CA GLY A 502 74.97 125.71 -78.61
C GLY A 502 75.00 124.87 -79.90
N ALA A 503 76.22 124.45 -80.25
CA ALA A 503 76.50 123.15 -80.87
C ALA A 503 76.43 122.04 -79.81
#